data_AF-A0A9E2JM07-F1
#
_entry.id   AF-A0A9E2JM07-F1
#
_cell.length_a   1.000
_cell.length_b   1.000
_cell.length_c   1.000
_cell.angle_alpha   90.00
_cell.angle_beta   90.00
_cell.angle_gamma   90.00
#
_symmetry.space_group_name_H-M   'P 1'
#
loop_
_entity.id
_entity.type
_entity.pdbx_description
1 polymer ?
#
loop_
_entity_poly.entity_id
_entity_poly.type
_entity_poly.pdbx_seq_one_letter_code
_entity_poly.pdbx_strand_id
1 'polypeptide(L)'
;PNFSINYRIQTLDGYDPLYLFDTAELMAAIARGSSDISQPFGFNRIVTPQNYRPKVVDLLGIKYVVSMGEVNPTLPKLKKVFQDKDIYVYENKAVFPRAFFVKKTIVENDKQKRMDLLFHPKFKLREIAVINTRDNLNNKTWDYMGDVKIVSYSENKVILETKTDKEAFLVLTDIFNPIWKAKINNKNLKIYNVDHVLRGVIVPKGKNRIEFYASLI
;
A
#
# COMPACT_ATOMS: atom_id res chain seq x y z
N PRO A 1 2.50 -20.68 -7.61
CA PRO A 1 3.79 -20.36 -6.93
C PRO A 1 4.18 -18.87 -7.07
N ASN A 2 4.27 -18.14 -5.95
CA ASN A 2 4.70 -16.74 -5.90
C ASN A 2 6.23 -16.62 -5.99
N PHE A 3 6.79 -16.99 -7.15
CA PHE A 3 8.23 -17.08 -7.39
C PHE A 3 8.97 -15.76 -7.10
N SER A 4 8.33 -14.61 -7.33
CA SER A 4 8.87 -13.27 -7.08
C SER A 4 9.32 -13.03 -5.63
N ILE A 5 8.70 -13.72 -4.66
CA ILE A 5 9.09 -13.62 -3.24
C ILE A 5 10.52 -14.12 -3.02
N ASN A 6 10.93 -15.22 -3.67
CA ASN A 6 12.28 -15.78 -3.53
C ASN A 6 13.37 -14.79 -3.98
N TYR A 7 13.04 -13.87 -4.88
CA TYR A 7 13.96 -12.87 -5.42
C TYR A 7 13.77 -11.49 -4.78
N ARG A 8 12.94 -11.36 -3.74
CA ARG A 8 12.58 -10.08 -3.09
C ARG A 8 11.99 -9.05 -4.06
N ILE A 9 11.39 -9.53 -5.15
CA ILE A 9 10.68 -8.70 -6.12
C ILE A 9 9.26 -8.51 -5.62
N GLN A 10 8.91 -7.27 -5.30
CA GLN A 10 7.60 -6.94 -4.78
C GLN A 10 6.65 -6.58 -5.92
N THR A 11 5.69 -7.47 -6.17
CA THR A 11 4.67 -7.33 -7.21
C THR A 11 3.28 -7.67 -6.63
N LEU A 12 2.23 -7.20 -7.30
CA LEU A 12 0.84 -7.62 -7.08
C LEU A 12 0.53 -8.99 -7.68
N ASP A 13 1.41 -9.47 -8.55
CA ASP A 13 1.20 -10.70 -9.30
C ASP A 13 1.47 -11.94 -8.43
N GLY A 14 0.78 -13.03 -8.77
CA GLY A 14 0.98 -14.32 -8.14
C GLY A 14 0.24 -15.42 -8.90
N TYR A 15 0.65 -16.68 -8.71
CA TYR A 15 -0.01 -17.85 -9.31
C TYR A 15 -0.76 -18.63 -8.23
N ASP A 16 -2.08 -18.75 -8.38
CA ASP A 16 -3.05 -19.22 -7.38
C ASP A 16 -2.84 -18.69 -5.94
N PRO A 17 -2.58 -17.40 -5.72
CA PRO A 17 -2.35 -16.94 -4.37
C PRO A 17 -3.70 -16.76 -3.63
N LEU A 18 -3.70 -17.16 -2.36
CA LEU A 18 -4.77 -16.81 -1.43
C LEU A 18 -4.63 -15.32 -1.11
N TYR A 19 -5.52 -14.51 -1.69
CA TYR A 19 -5.61 -13.09 -1.36
C TYR A 19 -6.65 -12.86 -0.27
N LEU A 20 -6.42 -11.86 0.59
CA LEU A 20 -7.49 -11.35 1.46
C LEU A 20 -8.60 -10.75 0.58
N PHE A 21 -9.85 -10.87 1.03
CA PHE A 21 -11.01 -10.41 0.26
C PHE A 21 -10.92 -8.92 -0.13
N ASP A 22 -10.48 -8.06 0.80
CA ASP A 22 -10.25 -6.63 0.55
C ASP A 22 -9.14 -6.39 -0.52
N THR A 23 -8.17 -7.30 -0.62
CA THR A 23 -7.18 -7.26 -1.70
C THR A 23 -7.81 -7.61 -3.05
N ALA A 24 -8.70 -8.60 -3.11
CA ALA A 24 -9.42 -8.94 -4.34
C ALA A 24 -10.33 -7.79 -4.81
N GLU A 25 -11.04 -7.14 -3.88
CA GLU A 25 -11.84 -5.94 -4.12
C GLU A 25 -10.98 -4.83 -4.77
N LEU A 26 -9.84 -4.48 -4.17
CA LEU A 26 -8.95 -3.46 -4.70
C LEU A 26 -8.39 -3.81 -6.09
N MET A 27 -8.00 -5.07 -6.32
CA MET A 27 -7.48 -5.51 -7.61
C MET A 27 -8.54 -5.43 -8.71
N ALA A 28 -9.79 -5.81 -8.41
CA ALA A 28 -10.90 -5.70 -9.34
C ALA A 28 -11.16 -4.23 -9.72
N ALA A 29 -11.19 -3.33 -8.72
CA ALA A 29 -11.34 -1.89 -8.92
C ALA A 29 -10.20 -1.30 -9.78
N ILE A 30 -8.94 -1.67 -9.52
CA ILE A 30 -7.79 -1.26 -10.33
C ILE A 30 -7.95 -1.72 -11.78
N ALA A 31 -8.30 -2.99 -11.99
CA ALA A 31 -8.47 -3.56 -13.32
C ALA A 31 -9.60 -2.84 -14.10
N ARG A 32 -10.72 -2.52 -13.43
CA ARG A 32 -11.83 -1.75 -14.00
C ARG A 32 -11.50 -0.27 -14.20
N GLY A 33 -10.51 0.26 -13.48
CA GLY A 33 -10.18 1.68 -13.48
C GLY A 33 -11.22 2.55 -12.77
N SER A 34 -12.05 1.96 -11.90
CA SER A 34 -13.13 2.61 -11.16
C SER A 34 -13.17 2.13 -9.71
N SER A 35 -13.91 2.81 -8.84
CA SER A 35 -14.10 2.41 -7.43
C SER A 35 -15.01 1.19 -7.23
N ASP A 36 -15.48 0.57 -8.31
CA ASP A 36 -16.44 -0.52 -8.24
C ASP A 36 -15.80 -1.82 -7.68
N ILE A 37 -16.29 -2.24 -6.52
CA ILE A 37 -15.89 -3.47 -5.82
C ILE A 37 -16.97 -4.55 -5.87
N SER A 38 -17.93 -4.47 -6.79
CA SER A 38 -18.95 -5.50 -6.99
C SER A 38 -18.33 -6.80 -7.52
N GLN A 39 -18.94 -7.93 -7.16
CA GLN A 39 -18.63 -9.22 -7.77
C GLN A 39 -19.18 -9.31 -9.21
N PRO A 40 -18.58 -10.14 -10.08
CA PRO A 40 -17.48 -11.08 -9.82
C PRO A 40 -16.10 -10.40 -9.82
N PHE A 41 -15.23 -10.82 -8.91
CA PHE A 41 -13.80 -10.53 -9.00
C PHE A 41 -13.21 -11.43 -10.07
N GLY A 42 -12.43 -10.88 -11.01
CA GLY A 42 -11.89 -11.66 -12.12
C GLY A 42 -11.16 -12.92 -11.63
N PHE A 43 -11.45 -14.06 -12.23
CA PHE A 43 -10.76 -15.33 -11.94
C PHE A 43 -9.38 -15.29 -12.58
N ASN A 44 -8.39 -14.90 -11.81
CA ASN A 44 -7.03 -14.74 -12.28
C ASN A 44 -6.15 -15.84 -11.69
N ARG A 45 -5.93 -16.93 -12.44
CA ARG A 45 -4.83 -17.89 -12.17
C ARG A 45 -3.48 -17.18 -12.08
N ILE A 46 -3.37 -16.05 -12.76
CA ILE A 46 -2.29 -15.07 -12.66
C ILE A 46 -2.96 -13.70 -12.55
N VAL A 47 -2.83 -13.01 -11.42
CA VAL A 47 -3.18 -11.58 -11.38
C VAL A 47 -2.05 -10.84 -12.08
N THR A 48 -2.36 -10.19 -13.19
CA THR A 48 -1.47 -9.21 -13.81
C THR A 48 -2.28 -7.93 -13.97
N PRO A 49 -2.00 -6.86 -13.21
CA PRO A 49 -2.66 -5.58 -13.41
C PRO A 49 -2.52 -5.17 -14.87
N GLN A 50 -3.64 -4.95 -15.55
CA GLN A 50 -3.62 -4.48 -16.94
C GLN A 50 -3.77 -2.96 -17.02
N ASN A 51 -4.25 -2.35 -15.94
CA ASN A 51 -4.49 -0.92 -15.86
C ASN A 51 -3.62 -0.27 -14.78
N TYR A 52 -2.54 0.36 -15.22
CA TYR A 52 -1.63 1.10 -14.35
C TYR A 52 -2.01 2.57 -14.23
N ARG A 53 -3.07 3.05 -14.89
CA ARG A 53 -3.45 4.47 -14.91
C ARG A 53 -3.93 5.01 -13.56
N PRO A 54 -4.72 4.27 -12.74
CA PRO A 54 -5.20 4.77 -11.45
C PRO A 54 -4.06 5.17 -10.51
N LYS A 55 -4.22 6.29 -9.80
CA LYS A 55 -3.24 6.78 -8.81
C LYS A 55 -3.07 5.81 -7.63
N VAL A 56 -4.08 5.00 -7.35
CA VAL A 56 -4.03 4.00 -6.27
C VAL A 56 -2.94 2.94 -6.53
N VAL A 57 -2.54 2.68 -7.78
CA VAL A 57 -1.41 1.78 -8.07
C VAL A 57 -0.09 2.36 -7.55
N ASP A 58 0.05 3.69 -7.58
CA ASP A 58 1.24 4.39 -7.10
C ASP A 58 1.36 4.32 -5.58
N LEU A 59 0.21 4.28 -4.87
CA LEU A 59 0.10 4.14 -3.42
C LEU A 59 0.60 2.77 -2.93
N LEU A 60 0.53 1.72 -3.75
CA LEU A 60 0.94 0.36 -3.37
C LEU A 60 2.47 0.16 -3.33
N GLY A 61 3.27 1.20 -3.59
CA GLY A 61 4.73 1.13 -3.50
C GLY A 61 5.40 0.29 -4.60
N ILE A 62 4.70 0.03 -5.71
CA ILE A 62 5.16 -0.78 -6.84
C ILE A 62 6.03 0.08 -7.76
N LYS A 63 7.34 -0.07 -7.63
CA LYS A 63 8.33 0.71 -8.40
C LYS A 63 8.61 0.12 -9.79
N TYR A 64 8.54 -1.20 -9.93
CA TYR A 64 8.84 -1.88 -11.18
C TYR A 64 7.63 -2.71 -11.63
N VAL A 65 7.26 -2.54 -12.90
CA VAL A 65 6.19 -3.28 -13.56
C VAL A 65 6.83 -4.19 -14.60
N VAL A 66 6.54 -5.48 -14.52
CA VAL A 66 6.99 -6.48 -15.51
C VAL A 66 5.79 -6.84 -16.38
N SER A 67 5.96 -6.84 -17.70
CA SER A 67 4.90 -7.16 -18.64
C SER A 67 5.40 -8.02 -19.79
N MET A 68 4.51 -8.86 -20.33
CA MET A 68 4.70 -9.55 -21.60
C MET A 68 3.97 -8.76 -22.67
N GLY A 69 4.73 -8.06 -23.53
CA GLY A 69 4.23 -7.04 -24.45
C GLY A 69 4.36 -5.61 -23.93
N GLU A 70 4.26 -4.63 -24.84
CA GLU A 70 4.39 -3.22 -24.44
C GLU A 70 3.16 -2.75 -23.65
N VAL A 71 3.40 -2.25 -22.43
CA VAL A 71 2.37 -1.54 -21.66
C VAL A 71 2.12 -0.21 -22.35
N ASN A 72 0.84 0.10 -22.59
CA ASN A 72 0.35 1.26 -23.36
C ASN A 72 1.34 2.45 -23.37
N PRO A 73 1.94 2.80 -24.53
CA PRO A 73 3.02 3.77 -24.63
C PRO A 73 2.62 5.21 -24.23
N THR A 74 1.34 5.45 -23.99
CA THR A 74 0.80 6.76 -23.59
C THR A 74 0.80 7.01 -22.07
N LEU A 75 1.27 6.08 -21.23
CA LEU A 75 1.36 6.28 -19.78
C LEU A 75 2.67 6.99 -19.38
N PRO A 76 2.70 8.32 -19.16
CA PRO A 76 3.95 9.06 -19.04
C PRO A 76 4.72 8.75 -17.75
N LYS A 77 4.05 8.14 -16.77
CA LYS A 77 4.66 7.76 -15.49
C LYS A 77 5.49 6.47 -15.58
N LEU A 78 5.32 5.66 -16.61
CA LEU A 78 6.05 4.40 -16.79
C LEU A 78 7.20 4.62 -17.77
N LYS A 79 8.43 4.53 -17.27
CA LYS A 79 9.63 4.59 -18.11
C LYS A 79 10.13 3.17 -18.37
N LYS A 80 10.21 2.73 -19.63
CA LYS A 80 10.87 1.47 -19.98
C LYS A 80 12.35 1.54 -19.56
N VAL A 81 12.80 0.60 -18.74
CA VAL A 81 14.17 0.54 -18.21
C VAL A 81 14.91 -0.74 -18.62
N PHE A 82 14.18 -1.78 -19.01
CA PHE A 82 14.76 -3.01 -19.53
C PHE A 82 13.79 -3.68 -20.50
N GLN A 83 14.35 -4.42 -21.46
CA GLN A 83 13.62 -5.24 -22.41
C GLN A 83 14.46 -6.46 -22.79
N ASP A 84 13.85 -7.63 -22.80
CA ASP A 84 14.39 -8.85 -23.40
C ASP A 84 13.27 -9.59 -24.15
N LYS A 85 13.38 -9.67 -25.48
CA LYS A 85 12.33 -10.16 -26.39
C LYS A 85 10.98 -9.48 -26.08
N ASP A 86 10.00 -10.26 -25.65
CA ASP A 86 8.64 -9.83 -25.30
C ASP A 86 8.49 -9.46 -23.82
N ILE A 87 9.55 -9.52 -23.02
CA ILE A 87 9.54 -9.13 -21.61
C ILE A 87 9.99 -7.68 -21.48
N TYR A 88 9.15 -6.87 -20.85
CA TYR A 88 9.39 -5.44 -20.64
C TYR A 88 9.38 -5.13 -19.14
N VAL A 89 10.34 -4.31 -18.70
CA VAL A 89 10.36 -3.77 -17.34
C VAL A 89 10.25 -2.26 -17.40
N TYR A 90 9.24 -1.74 -16.70
CA TYR A 90 8.99 -0.31 -16.57
C TYR A 90 9.24 0.15 -15.14
N GLU A 91 9.90 1.28 -14.98
CA GLU A 91 10.00 1.99 -13.71
C GLU A 91 8.83 2.97 -13.58
N ASN A 92 8.04 2.83 -12.52
CA ASN A 92 6.98 3.76 -12.14
C ASN A 92 7.59 4.99 -11.44
N LYS A 93 7.61 6.12 -12.14
CA LYS A 93 8.12 7.39 -11.63
C LYS A 93 7.19 8.11 -10.65
N ALA A 94 5.92 7.68 -10.57
CA ALA A 94 4.93 8.25 -9.65
C ALA A 94 4.81 7.47 -8.33
N VAL A 95 5.56 6.38 -8.16
CA VAL A 95 5.47 5.47 -6.99
C VAL A 95 5.66 6.22 -5.67
N PHE A 96 4.83 5.87 -4.68
CA PHE A 96 4.96 6.43 -3.34
C PHE A 96 6.09 5.75 -2.56
N PRO A 97 6.74 6.46 -1.61
CA PRO A 97 7.64 5.81 -0.67
C PRO A 97 6.91 4.69 0.08
N ARG A 98 7.61 3.60 0.40
CA ARG A 98 7.02 2.47 1.14
C ARG A 98 6.54 2.82 2.53
N ALA A 99 7.19 3.78 3.18
CA ALA A 99 6.76 4.32 4.45
C ALA A 99 6.73 5.84 4.32
N PHE A 100 5.62 6.45 4.72
CA PHE A 100 5.43 7.90 4.66
C PHE A 100 4.43 8.36 5.71
N PHE A 101 4.56 9.63 6.11
CA PHE A 101 3.58 10.28 6.96
C PHE A 101 2.50 11.00 6.13
N VAL A 102 1.29 11.10 6.67
CA VAL A 102 0.15 11.81 6.05
C VAL A 102 -0.24 13.05 6.85
N LYS A 103 -0.83 14.04 6.17
CA LYS A 103 -1.32 15.29 6.79
C LYS A 103 -2.72 15.17 7.38
N LYS A 104 -3.51 14.21 6.91
CA LYS A 104 -4.89 14.02 7.38
C LYS A 104 -5.25 12.54 7.41
N THR A 105 -6.05 12.16 8.39
CA THR A 105 -6.72 10.87 8.43
C THR A 105 -8.23 11.08 8.44
N ILE A 106 -8.94 10.29 7.64
CA ILE A 106 -10.40 10.23 7.59
C ILE A 106 -10.84 8.85 8.03
N VAL A 107 -11.83 8.75 8.90
CA VAL A 107 -12.43 7.46 9.27
C VAL A 107 -13.60 7.20 8.33
N GLU A 108 -13.52 6.11 7.56
CA GLU A 108 -14.59 5.66 6.66
C GLU A 108 -14.63 4.13 6.65
N ASN A 109 -15.65 3.59 7.34
CA ASN A 109 -15.82 2.16 7.54
C ASN A 109 -16.59 1.52 6.39
N ASP A 110 -17.42 2.27 5.67
CA ASP A 110 -18.10 1.77 4.47
C ASP A 110 -17.09 1.49 3.36
N LYS A 111 -17.12 0.26 2.84
CA LYS A 111 -16.16 -0.20 1.84
C LYS A 111 -16.26 0.58 0.53
N GLN A 112 -17.48 0.79 0.03
CA GLN A 112 -17.70 1.45 -1.26
C GLN A 112 -17.34 2.93 -1.17
N LYS A 113 -17.79 3.66 -0.14
CA LYS A 113 -17.42 5.07 0.08
C LYS A 113 -15.90 5.25 0.22
N ARG A 114 -15.23 4.35 0.93
CA ARG A 114 -13.77 4.36 1.02
C ARG A 114 -13.11 4.18 -0.36
N MET A 115 -13.59 3.25 -1.17
CA MET A 115 -13.07 3.05 -2.53
C MET A 115 -13.36 4.25 -3.44
N ASP A 116 -14.54 4.86 -3.32
CA ASP A 116 -14.89 6.08 -4.03
C ASP A 116 -13.90 7.21 -3.71
N LEU A 117 -13.53 7.39 -2.44
CA LEU A 117 -12.48 8.35 -2.04
C LEU A 117 -11.14 8.02 -2.69
N LEU A 118 -10.70 6.76 -2.63
CA LEU A 118 -9.38 6.36 -3.12
C LEU A 118 -9.22 6.51 -4.65
N PHE A 119 -10.31 6.34 -5.40
CA PHE A 119 -10.32 6.49 -6.85
C PHE A 119 -10.71 7.89 -7.32
N HIS A 120 -11.15 8.77 -6.41
CA HIS A 120 -11.56 10.12 -6.77
C HIS A 120 -10.37 10.94 -7.29
N PRO A 121 -10.43 11.55 -8.51
CA PRO A 121 -9.27 12.18 -9.16
C PRO A 121 -8.59 13.31 -8.36
N LYS A 122 -9.39 14.03 -7.55
CA LYS A 122 -8.94 15.14 -6.69
C LYS A 122 -8.50 14.69 -5.30
N PHE A 123 -8.67 13.42 -4.94
CA PHE A 123 -8.26 12.91 -3.64
C PHE A 123 -6.72 12.79 -3.59
N LYS A 124 -6.14 13.28 -2.50
CA LYS A 124 -4.69 13.39 -2.35
C LYS A 124 -4.15 12.19 -1.54
N LEU A 125 -4.01 11.03 -2.20
CA LEU A 125 -3.60 9.77 -1.56
C LEU A 125 -2.29 9.84 -0.74
N ARG A 126 -1.35 10.74 -1.10
CA ARG A 126 -0.10 10.91 -0.35
C ARG A 126 -0.25 11.80 0.90
N GLU A 127 -1.32 12.59 0.97
CA GLU A 127 -1.56 13.54 2.06
C GLU A 127 -2.69 13.09 2.98
N ILE A 128 -3.61 12.24 2.50
CA ILE A 128 -4.81 11.82 3.22
C ILE A 128 -4.89 10.29 3.21
N ALA A 129 -4.92 9.69 4.40
CA ALA A 129 -5.19 8.27 4.57
C ALA A 129 -6.63 8.03 5.07
N VAL A 130 -7.25 6.96 4.60
CA VAL A 130 -8.60 6.56 5.01
C VAL A 130 -8.53 5.34 5.92
N ILE A 131 -8.93 5.49 7.17
CA ILE A 131 -8.85 4.48 8.22
C ILE A 131 -10.17 3.71 8.30
N ASN A 132 -10.08 2.39 8.30
CA ASN A 132 -11.17 1.48 8.67
C ASN A 132 -10.90 0.95 10.08
N THR A 133 -11.74 1.32 11.05
CA THR A 133 -11.57 0.94 12.45
C THR A 133 -12.89 0.92 13.21
N ARG A 134 -12.97 0.03 14.21
CA ARG A 134 -14.06 0.02 15.20
C ARG A 134 -13.78 0.91 16.41
N ASP A 135 -12.59 1.48 16.49
CA ASP A 135 -12.24 2.41 17.55
C ASP A 135 -13.00 3.73 17.40
N ASN A 136 -13.21 4.42 18.52
CA ASN A 136 -13.71 5.79 18.51
C ASN A 136 -12.60 6.76 18.10
N LEU A 137 -12.25 6.76 16.80
CA LEU A 137 -11.35 7.72 16.18
C LEU A 137 -12.16 8.70 15.34
N ASN A 138 -11.76 9.97 15.40
CA ASN A 138 -12.32 11.02 14.57
C ASN A 138 -11.35 11.38 13.43
N ASN A 139 -11.89 12.05 12.41
CA ASN A 139 -11.06 12.71 11.41
C ASN A 139 -10.06 13.64 12.08
N LYS A 140 -8.79 13.56 11.69
CA LYS A 140 -7.70 14.31 12.34
C LYS A 140 -6.76 14.88 11.30
N THR A 141 -6.37 16.14 11.51
CA THR A 141 -5.27 16.76 10.79
C THR A 141 -4.00 16.61 11.63
N TRP A 142 -2.92 16.24 10.96
CA TRP A 142 -1.61 16.03 11.54
C TRP A 142 -0.72 17.18 11.07
N ASP A 143 -0.46 18.11 11.97
CA ASP A 143 0.55 19.15 11.78
C ASP A 143 1.84 18.62 12.37
N TYR A 144 2.73 18.09 11.52
CA TYR A 144 4.00 17.50 11.91
C TYR A 144 5.09 17.88 10.92
N MET A 145 6.32 17.86 11.41
CA MET A 145 7.54 17.78 10.63
C MET A 145 8.28 16.52 11.04
N GLY A 146 8.52 15.64 10.08
CA GLY A 146 9.20 14.39 10.39
C GLY A 146 9.62 13.60 9.17
N ASP A 147 10.54 12.69 9.42
CA ASP A 147 11.11 11.78 8.45
C ASP A 147 10.97 10.34 8.93
N VAL A 148 10.91 9.43 7.96
CA VAL A 148 10.86 7.99 8.18
C VAL A 148 11.86 7.32 7.25
N LYS A 149 12.57 6.35 7.79
CA LYS A 149 13.51 5.49 7.07
C LYS A 149 13.20 4.03 7.36
N ILE A 150 13.20 3.20 6.33
CA ILE A 150 13.21 1.75 6.47
C ILE A 150 14.66 1.33 6.78
N VAL A 151 14.88 0.75 7.96
CA VAL A 151 16.19 0.23 8.39
C VAL A 151 16.43 -1.17 7.86
N SER A 152 15.40 -2.02 7.92
CA SER A 152 15.44 -3.37 7.38
C SER A 152 14.07 -3.81 6.91
N TYR A 153 14.03 -4.64 5.88
CA TYR A 153 12.81 -5.14 5.29
C TYR A 153 13.00 -6.62 4.90
N SER A 154 12.24 -7.51 5.54
CA SER A 154 12.15 -8.95 5.22
C SER A 154 10.70 -9.39 5.17
N GLU A 155 10.46 -10.65 4.78
CA GLU A 155 9.12 -11.20 4.53
C GLU A 155 8.22 -11.16 5.78
N ASN A 156 8.81 -11.36 6.96
CA ASN A 156 8.12 -11.46 8.23
C ASN A 156 8.44 -10.32 9.22
N LYS A 157 9.29 -9.35 8.83
CA LYS A 157 9.74 -8.28 9.72
C LYS A 157 10.14 -7.01 8.96
N VAL A 158 9.62 -5.87 9.41
CA VAL A 158 9.98 -4.56 8.89
C VAL A 158 10.35 -3.65 10.05
N ILE A 159 11.52 -3.01 9.97
CA ILE A 159 12.00 -2.08 10.98
C ILE A 159 12.09 -0.70 10.37
N LEU A 160 11.42 0.26 11.01
CA LEU A 160 11.45 1.68 10.66
C LEU A 160 12.12 2.48 11.77
N GLU A 161 12.86 3.49 11.37
CA GLU A 161 13.25 4.60 12.23
C GLU A 161 12.47 5.84 11.81
N THR A 162 11.92 6.55 12.78
CA THR A 162 11.21 7.79 12.56
C THR A 162 11.75 8.88 13.47
N LYS A 163 11.64 10.13 13.00
CA LYS A 163 11.84 11.31 13.81
C LYS A 163 10.72 12.29 13.48
N THR A 164 9.95 12.69 14.48
CA THR A 164 8.86 13.67 14.30
C THR A 164 8.85 14.67 15.45
N ASP A 165 8.53 15.93 15.17
CA ASP A 165 8.44 17.00 16.17
C ASP A 165 7.13 16.98 16.98
N LYS A 166 6.12 16.28 16.48
CA LYS A 166 4.77 16.13 17.03
C LYS A 166 4.27 14.71 16.80
N GLU A 167 3.09 14.40 17.36
CA GLU A 167 2.39 13.16 17.02
C GLU A 167 1.99 13.18 15.54
N ALA A 168 2.22 12.08 14.82
CA ALA A 168 1.98 11.97 13.38
C ALA A 168 1.38 10.60 13.03
N PHE A 169 0.79 10.49 11.84
CA PHE A 169 0.26 9.22 11.34
C PHE A 169 1.10 8.70 10.17
N LEU A 170 1.63 7.50 10.34
CA LEU A 170 2.50 6.83 9.37
C LEU A 170 1.73 5.75 8.64
N VAL A 171 1.88 5.70 7.32
CA VAL A 171 1.40 4.63 6.45
C VAL A 171 2.61 3.79 6.00
N LEU A 172 2.45 2.47 6.06
CA LEU A 172 3.34 1.49 5.46
C LEU A 172 2.58 0.80 4.33
N THR A 173 3.15 0.79 3.12
CA THR A 173 2.54 0.20 1.91
C THR A 173 2.57 -1.33 1.89
N ASP A 174 2.32 -1.96 3.04
CA ASP A 174 2.25 -3.41 3.22
C ASP A 174 0.81 -3.80 3.58
N ILE A 175 0.38 -4.98 3.14
CA ILE A 175 -1.00 -5.44 3.32
C ILE A 175 -1.33 -5.63 4.81
N PHE A 176 -2.37 -4.97 5.30
CA PHE A 176 -2.93 -5.18 6.63
C PHE A 176 -3.45 -6.60 6.78
N ASN A 177 -3.01 -7.28 7.83
CA ASN A 177 -3.47 -8.62 8.19
C ASN A 177 -3.37 -8.79 9.72
N PRO A 178 -4.38 -9.39 10.39
CA PRO A 178 -4.38 -9.60 11.85
C PRO A 178 -3.16 -10.32 12.45
N ILE A 179 -2.42 -11.11 11.66
CA ILE A 179 -1.21 -11.82 12.10
C ILE A 179 -0.03 -10.86 12.34
N TRP A 180 -0.05 -9.67 11.73
CA TRP A 180 0.98 -8.68 11.93
C TRP A 180 0.76 -7.93 13.24
N LYS A 181 1.84 -7.82 14.02
CA LYS A 181 1.91 -7.02 15.24
C LYS A 181 2.94 -5.92 15.04
N ALA A 182 2.82 -4.86 15.84
CA ALA A 182 3.80 -3.78 15.85
C ALA A 182 4.25 -3.45 17.28
N LYS A 183 5.50 -3.00 17.38
CA LYS A 183 6.06 -2.39 18.58
C LYS A 183 6.68 -1.04 18.25
N ILE A 184 6.61 -0.10 19.18
CA ILE A 184 7.33 1.17 19.15
C ILE A 184 8.17 1.28 20.41
N ASN A 185 9.50 1.42 20.25
CA ASN A 185 10.44 1.47 21.39
C ASN A 185 10.16 0.34 22.41
N ASN A 186 9.99 -0.89 21.92
CA ASN A 186 9.65 -2.11 22.66
C ASN A 186 8.28 -2.16 23.36
N LYS A 187 7.41 -1.15 23.17
CA LYS A 187 6.03 -1.16 23.65
C LYS A 187 5.08 -1.55 22.53
N ASN A 188 3.96 -2.20 22.87
CA ASN A 188 2.95 -2.58 21.87
C ASN A 188 2.42 -1.34 21.13
N LEU A 189 2.31 -1.46 19.81
CA LEU A 189 1.78 -0.44 18.93
C LEU A 189 0.60 -1.00 18.15
N LYS A 190 -0.50 -0.26 18.12
CA LYS A 190 -1.70 -0.64 17.35
C LYS A 190 -1.47 -0.39 15.85
N ILE A 191 -1.85 -1.37 15.04
CA ILE A 191 -1.90 -1.25 13.58
C ILE A 191 -3.34 -1.00 13.16
N TYR A 192 -3.53 -0.02 12.29
CA TYR A 192 -4.80 0.33 11.66
C TYR A 192 -4.84 -0.21 10.22
N ASN A 193 -6.03 -0.62 9.76
CA ASN A 193 -6.31 -0.82 8.34
C ASN A 193 -6.51 0.55 7.70
N VAL A 194 -5.70 0.86 6.69
CA VAL A 194 -5.63 2.16 6.02
C VAL A 194 -5.71 1.97 4.52
N ASP A 195 -6.37 2.88 3.82
CA ASP A 195 -6.51 2.89 2.36
C ASP A 195 -6.92 1.52 1.81
N HIS A 196 -7.91 0.93 2.48
CA HIS A 196 -8.53 -0.37 2.19
C HIS A 196 -7.68 -1.60 2.50
N VAL A 197 -6.38 -1.58 2.18
CA VAL A 197 -5.50 -2.76 2.33
C VAL A 197 -4.20 -2.51 3.07
N LEU A 198 -3.83 -1.27 3.38
CA LEU A 198 -2.51 -0.92 3.92
C LEU A 198 -2.49 -0.85 5.45
N ARG A 199 -1.28 -0.82 6.02
CA ARG A 199 -1.06 -0.66 7.46
C ARG A 199 -0.78 0.79 7.79
N GLY A 200 -1.36 1.28 8.88
CA GLY A 200 -0.96 2.56 9.47
C GLY A 200 -0.80 2.50 10.97
N VAL A 201 -0.03 3.44 11.52
CA VAL A 201 0.25 3.55 12.95
C VAL A 201 0.33 5.03 13.37
N ILE A 202 -0.09 5.31 14.61
CA ILE A 202 0.12 6.62 15.24
C ILE A 202 1.51 6.62 15.87
N VAL A 203 2.32 7.60 15.52
CA VAL A 203 3.71 7.75 15.97
C VAL A 203 3.80 8.96 16.89
N PRO A 204 4.28 8.83 18.14
CA PRO A 204 4.45 9.94 19.05
C PRO A 204 5.64 10.82 18.64
N LYS A 205 5.68 12.04 19.16
CA LYS A 205 6.82 12.96 19.06
C LYS A 205 8.14 12.26 19.45
N GLY A 206 9.21 12.59 18.72
CA GLY A 206 10.58 12.20 19.03
C GLY A 206 11.16 11.23 18.01
N LYS A 207 12.31 10.65 18.38
CA LYS A 207 12.91 9.54 17.63
C LYS A 207 12.28 8.24 18.08
N ASN A 208 11.79 7.44 17.14
CA ASN A 208 11.18 6.16 17.45
C ASN A 208 11.71 5.06 16.55
N ARG A 209 11.82 3.86 17.12
CA ARG A 209 12.04 2.63 16.37
C ARG A 209 10.75 1.83 16.36
N ILE A 210 10.21 1.62 15.17
CA ILE A 210 8.98 0.86 14.95
C ILE A 210 9.35 -0.48 14.34
N GLU A 211 8.81 -1.56 14.90
CA GLU A 211 9.01 -2.92 14.41
C GLU A 211 7.66 -3.55 14.10
N PHE A 212 7.43 -3.87 12.83
CA PHE A 212 6.34 -4.73 12.40
C PHE A 212 6.87 -6.15 12.28
N TYR A 213 6.14 -7.12 12.79
CA TYR A 213 6.50 -8.53 12.69
C TYR A 213 5.27 -9.42 12.56
N ALA A 214 5.36 -10.47 11.75
CA ALA A 214 4.34 -11.49 11.66
C ALA A 214 4.49 -12.48 12.82
N SER A 215 3.39 -12.77 13.50
CA SER A 215 3.31 -13.82 14.52
C SER A 215 2.17 -14.74 14.17
N LEU A 216 2.47 -16.02 13.96
CA LEU A 216 1.47 -17.07 14.02
C LEU A 216 1.12 -17.25 15.49
N ILE A 217 -0.17 -17.35 15.80
CA ILE A 217 -0.68 -17.63 17.15
C ILE A 217 -0.25 -19.03 17.55
#